data_AF-A0A2K1E1K5-F1
#
_entry.id   AF-A0A2K1E1K5-F1
#
_cell.length_a   1.000
_cell.length_b   1.000
_cell.length_c   1.000
_cell.angle_alpha   90.00
_cell.angle_beta   90.00
_cell.angle_gamma   90.00
#
_symmetry.space_group_name_H-M   'P 1'
#
loop_
_entity.id
_entity.type
_entity.pdbx_description
1 polymer ?
#
loop_
_entity_poly.entity_id
_entity_poly.type
_entity_poly.pdbx_seq_one_letter_code
_entity_poly.pdbx_strand_id
1 'polypeptide(L)'
;MPRFGLPGTALANFQAACARRLVIMKSLLKKVLSESQFASLRDAQIFYKTSKANQLISSGQSAGLKFASQAKPMASAYYSLLSRQFQREERAVLSGLAKYKADLKEDDANVFLMRRNVHRLEKGLTMRPRRSVFGRDYILETVNVYRKIVAEPSRSMETTGDSLNWAFDVLTAYFRASAVDPVVDHAREVFRSCMPPDGSCAGGGRRVPYKRILDEHPVEYDQLKKLAIKRRSVRWFEQRTVSRDLLDKAFTVAGLSPSACNRQPFRFLVFDDPETVAEVASLPGGTSGFKHNIPVMVVVLGTLDAFYDEKDRHVPYIDGSLAAMSFALALETLGLGSCIFNWPDVERHEIRAEKVLGLKPYERPVFFMGVGYPEPEATVAYSQKRPLEVIREYNRPISKG
;
A
#
# COMPACT_ATOMS: atom_id res chain seq x y z
N MET A 1 23.65 -22.71 47.86
CA MET A 1 24.07 -22.81 46.45
C MET A 1 22.89 -22.46 45.55
N PRO A 2 22.87 -21.29 44.90
CA PRO A 2 21.78 -20.94 43.99
C PRO A 2 22.01 -21.58 42.61
N ARG A 3 20.97 -22.22 42.09
CA ARG A 3 20.87 -22.66 40.69
C ARG A 3 20.55 -21.45 39.82
N PHE A 4 21.51 -20.96 39.05
CA PHE A 4 21.25 -20.02 37.96
C PHE A 4 20.76 -20.80 36.72
N GLY A 5 19.44 -20.80 36.51
CA GLY A 5 18.83 -21.20 35.24
C GLY A 5 18.83 -20.01 34.28
N LEU A 6 19.50 -20.15 33.14
CA LEU A 6 19.44 -19.19 32.04
C LEU A 6 18.04 -19.20 31.39
N PRO A 7 17.47 -18.04 31.01
CA PRO A 7 16.06 -17.91 30.64
C PRO A 7 15.80 -18.29 29.17
N GLY A 8 14.57 -18.72 28.88
CA GLY A 8 14.08 -19.24 27.58
C GLY A 8 14.14 -18.31 26.37
N THR A 9 14.94 -17.25 26.40
CA THR A 9 15.20 -16.31 25.30
C THR A 9 16.15 -16.90 24.24
N ALA A 10 17.07 -17.77 24.66
CA ALA A 10 17.98 -18.46 23.76
C ALA A 10 17.25 -19.45 22.83
N LEU A 11 16.20 -20.12 23.31
CA LEU A 11 15.48 -21.16 22.55
C LEU A 11 14.53 -20.59 21.49
N ALA A 12 13.93 -19.43 21.74
CA ALA A 12 13.11 -18.72 20.76
C ALA A 12 13.96 -18.17 19.60
N ASN A 13 15.13 -17.60 19.92
CA ASN A 13 16.13 -17.21 18.92
C ASN A 13 16.72 -18.42 18.18
N PHE A 14 16.88 -19.56 18.87
CA PHE A 14 17.30 -20.82 18.27
C PHE A 14 16.25 -21.40 17.31
N GLN A 15 14.95 -21.32 17.62
CA GLN A 15 13.88 -21.75 16.70
C GLN A 15 13.76 -20.84 15.47
N ALA A 16 13.90 -19.52 15.63
CA ALA A 16 13.96 -18.59 14.50
C ALA A 16 15.22 -18.82 13.63
N ALA A 17 16.37 -19.13 14.24
CA ALA A 17 17.59 -19.50 13.55
C ALA A 17 17.52 -20.89 12.89
N CYS A 18 16.86 -21.87 13.51
CA CYS A 18 16.59 -23.20 12.96
C CYS A 18 15.63 -23.12 11.78
N ALA A 19 14.58 -22.30 11.85
CA ALA A 19 13.67 -22.04 10.73
C ALA A 19 14.39 -21.35 9.55
N ARG A 20 15.35 -20.46 9.83
CA ARG A 20 16.24 -19.84 8.82
C ARG A 20 17.18 -20.88 8.16
N ARG A 21 17.76 -21.80 8.93
CA ARG A 21 18.59 -22.90 8.40
C ARG A 21 17.79 -23.92 7.60
N LEU A 22 16.55 -24.23 8.00
CA LEU A 22 15.71 -25.27 7.39
C LEU A 22 15.31 -25.00 5.93
N VAL A 23 15.20 -23.75 5.49
CA VAL A 23 14.83 -23.43 4.08
C VAL A 23 16.02 -23.62 3.15
N ILE A 24 17.21 -23.19 3.55
CA ILE A 24 18.47 -23.41 2.83
C ILE A 24 18.83 -24.91 2.84
N MET A 25 18.68 -25.56 4.01
CA MET A 25 18.80 -27.02 4.15
C MET A 25 17.81 -27.77 3.27
N LYS A 26 16.56 -27.34 3.10
CA LYS A 26 15.59 -28.08 2.26
C LYS A 26 16.02 -28.19 0.79
N SER A 27 16.66 -27.17 0.23
CA SER A 27 17.15 -27.21 -1.16
C SER A 27 18.41 -28.06 -1.33
N LEU A 28 19.29 -28.06 -0.32
CA LEU A 28 20.49 -28.88 -0.25
C LEU A 28 20.15 -30.35 0.06
N LEU A 29 19.26 -30.60 1.00
CA LEU A 29 18.76 -31.92 1.39
C LEU A 29 18.01 -32.60 0.23
N LYS A 30 17.26 -31.84 -0.59
CA LYS A 30 16.67 -32.39 -1.83
C LYS A 30 17.69 -32.84 -2.87
N LYS A 31 18.92 -32.31 -2.83
CA LYS A 31 20.01 -32.70 -3.73
C LYS A 31 20.86 -33.86 -3.18
N VAL A 32 20.75 -34.17 -1.89
CA VAL A 32 21.63 -35.12 -1.17
C VAL A 32 20.86 -36.34 -0.64
N LEU A 33 19.56 -36.21 -0.35
CA LEU A 33 18.73 -37.27 0.19
C LEU A 33 17.84 -37.89 -0.89
N SER A 34 17.62 -39.19 -0.80
CA SER A 34 16.61 -39.89 -1.60
C SER A 34 15.20 -39.39 -1.27
N GLU A 35 14.23 -39.60 -2.16
CA GLU A 35 12.83 -39.25 -1.90
C GLU A 35 12.29 -39.90 -0.62
N SER A 36 12.70 -41.14 -0.32
CA SER A 36 12.32 -41.86 0.90
C SER A 36 12.86 -41.19 2.16
N GLN A 37 14.13 -40.77 2.17
CA GLN A 37 14.75 -40.06 3.30
C GLN A 37 14.10 -38.68 3.51
N PHE A 38 13.74 -37.98 2.44
CA PHE A 38 13.04 -36.70 2.53
C PHE A 38 11.61 -36.85 3.07
N ALA A 39 10.90 -37.92 2.66
CA ALA A 39 9.60 -38.27 3.21
C ALA A 39 9.69 -38.56 4.72
N SER A 40 10.64 -39.38 5.16
CA SER A 40 10.85 -39.67 6.58
C SER A 40 11.16 -38.42 7.42
N LEU A 41 11.93 -37.46 6.89
CA LEU A 41 12.17 -36.18 7.57
C LEU A 41 10.91 -35.31 7.65
N ARG A 42 10.07 -35.33 6.61
CA ARG A 42 8.78 -34.63 6.60
C ARG A 42 7.86 -35.22 7.65
N ASP A 43 7.80 -36.54 7.74
CA ASP A 43 7.00 -37.27 8.72
C ASP A 43 7.51 -36.99 10.13
N ALA A 44 8.83 -37.05 10.37
CA ALA A 44 9.42 -36.68 11.66
C ALA A 44 9.09 -35.24 12.07
N GLN A 45 9.07 -34.29 11.11
CA GLN A 45 8.65 -32.91 11.37
C GLN A 45 7.16 -32.83 11.75
N ILE A 46 6.30 -33.64 11.13
CA ILE A 46 4.87 -33.73 11.45
C ILE A 46 4.69 -34.33 12.85
N PHE A 47 5.37 -35.44 13.16
CA PHE A 47 5.33 -36.09 14.47
C PHE A 47 5.85 -35.18 15.60
N TYR A 48 6.91 -34.41 15.35
CA TYR A 48 7.38 -33.41 16.31
C TYR A 48 6.31 -32.33 16.56
N LYS A 49 5.65 -31.82 15.51
CA LYS A 49 4.57 -30.83 15.67
C LYS A 49 3.43 -31.34 16.57
N THR A 50 3.14 -32.64 16.53
CA THR A 50 2.12 -33.29 17.35
C THR A 50 2.64 -33.80 18.70
N SER A 51 3.93 -33.65 19.00
CA SER A 51 4.54 -34.16 20.22
C SER A 51 4.17 -33.36 21.48
N LYS A 52 4.16 -34.02 22.65
CA LYS A 52 3.99 -33.35 23.96
C LYS A 52 5.04 -32.27 24.22
N ALA A 53 6.27 -32.48 23.74
CA ALA A 53 7.35 -31.50 23.87
C ALA A 53 7.03 -30.20 23.12
N ASN A 54 6.56 -30.31 21.87
CA ASN A 54 6.14 -29.14 21.10
C ASN A 54 4.91 -28.46 21.71
N GLN A 55 3.96 -29.24 22.24
CA GLN A 55 2.78 -28.70 22.95
C GLN A 55 3.16 -27.90 24.20
N LEU A 56 4.13 -28.38 25.00
CA LEU A 56 4.64 -27.66 26.17
C LEU A 56 5.32 -26.35 25.77
N ILE A 57 6.16 -26.37 24.72
CA ILE A 57 6.82 -25.17 24.20
C ILE A 57 5.78 -24.16 23.69
N SER A 58 4.80 -24.59 22.89
CA SER A 58 3.75 -23.70 22.39
C SER A 58 2.88 -23.14 23.52
N SER A 59 2.65 -23.92 24.58
CA SER A 59 1.91 -23.48 25.77
C SER A 59 2.69 -22.41 26.53
N GLY A 60 4.00 -22.59 26.72
CA GLY A 60 4.88 -21.59 27.32
C GLY A 60 4.95 -20.29 26.50
N GLN A 61 5.08 -20.40 25.17
CA GLN A 61 5.02 -19.25 24.26
C GLN A 61 3.68 -18.51 24.37
N SER A 62 2.56 -19.25 24.41
CA SER A 62 1.23 -18.67 24.55
C SER A 62 1.06 -17.96 25.89
N ALA A 63 1.58 -18.51 26.98
CA ALA A 63 1.57 -17.86 28.29
C ALA A 63 2.41 -16.57 28.30
N GLY A 64 3.60 -16.59 27.69
CA GLY A 64 4.45 -15.41 27.54
C GLY A 64 3.78 -14.30 26.73
N LEU A 65 3.13 -14.64 25.62
CA LEU A 65 2.37 -13.68 24.81
C LEU A 65 1.18 -13.10 25.58
N LYS A 66 0.43 -13.94 26.31
CA LYS A 66 -0.67 -13.48 27.17
C LYS A 66 -0.18 -12.46 28.18
N PHE A 67 0.89 -12.78 28.90
CA PHE A 67 1.49 -11.87 29.87
C PHE A 67 1.95 -10.55 29.22
N ALA A 68 2.73 -10.64 28.13
CA ALA A 68 3.20 -9.45 27.40
C ALA A 68 2.06 -8.55 26.91
N SER A 69 0.91 -9.12 26.54
CA SER A 69 -0.25 -8.38 26.03
C SER A 69 -1.09 -7.67 27.08
N GLN A 70 -0.87 -7.92 28.38
CA GLN A 70 -1.70 -7.36 29.46
C GLN A 70 -1.52 -5.84 29.64
N ALA A 71 -0.35 -5.29 29.29
CA ALA A 71 -0.07 -3.87 29.46
C ALA A 71 0.88 -3.36 28.36
N LYS A 72 0.71 -2.10 27.96
CA LYS A 72 1.54 -1.46 26.91
C LYS A 72 3.06 -1.56 27.19
N PRO A 73 3.57 -1.29 28.41
CA PRO A 73 5.01 -1.39 28.68
C PRO A 73 5.54 -2.83 28.57
N MET A 74 4.73 -3.83 28.91
CA MET A 74 5.10 -5.24 28.79
C MET A 74 5.20 -5.65 27.31
N ALA A 75 4.26 -5.19 26.49
CA ALA A 75 4.30 -5.41 25.05
C ALA A 75 5.53 -4.75 24.42
N SER A 76 5.83 -3.50 24.80
CA SER A 76 7.05 -2.81 24.36
C SER A 76 8.30 -3.57 24.77
N ALA A 77 8.42 -3.98 26.04
CA ALA A 77 9.57 -4.78 26.51
C ALA A 77 9.72 -6.10 25.74
N TYR A 78 8.61 -6.78 25.44
CA TYR A 78 8.62 -8.00 24.63
C TYR A 78 9.20 -7.76 23.23
N TYR A 79 8.74 -6.74 22.51
CA TYR A 79 9.24 -6.43 21.16
C TYR A 79 10.61 -5.72 21.16
N SER A 80 11.06 -5.16 22.28
CA SER A 80 12.43 -4.63 22.39
C SER A 80 13.46 -5.72 22.73
N LEU A 81 13.10 -6.69 23.57
CA LEU A 81 14.05 -7.65 24.15
C LEU A 81 13.96 -9.06 23.57
N LEU A 82 12.75 -9.50 23.21
CA LEU A 82 12.45 -10.91 22.90
C LEU A 82 12.08 -11.14 21.44
N SER A 83 11.56 -10.12 20.73
CA SER A 83 11.07 -10.26 19.36
C SER A 83 11.38 -9.05 18.50
N ARG A 84 12.14 -9.22 17.43
CA ARG A 84 12.52 -8.12 16.52
C ARG A 84 11.52 -7.86 15.39
N GLN A 85 10.32 -8.43 15.45
CA GLN A 85 9.41 -8.48 14.30
C GLN A 85 8.86 -7.11 13.86
N PHE A 86 8.89 -6.09 14.73
CA PHE A 86 8.46 -4.73 14.37
C PHE A 86 9.60 -3.77 14.02
N GLN A 87 10.87 -4.14 14.24
CA GLN A 87 12.02 -3.23 14.06
C GLN A 87 12.13 -2.67 12.64
N ARG A 88 11.73 -3.45 11.62
CA ARG A 88 11.73 -2.97 10.23
C ARG A 88 10.65 -1.94 9.99
N GLU A 89 9.44 -2.15 10.51
CA GLU A 89 8.38 -1.15 10.42
C GLU A 89 8.80 0.13 11.15
N GLU A 90 9.35 0.03 12.36
CA GLU A 90 9.89 1.16 13.10
C GLU A 90 10.91 1.94 12.27
N ARG A 91 11.91 1.25 11.69
CA ARG A 91 12.92 1.86 10.82
C ARG A 91 12.32 2.50 9.57
N ALA A 92 11.41 1.81 8.89
CA ALA A 92 10.80 2.29 7.65
C ALA A 92 9.95 3.55 7.89
N VAL A 93 9.17 3.56 8.99
CA VAL A 93 8.37 4.72 9.41
C VAL A 93 9.28 5.89 9.74
N LEU A 94 10.30 5.69 10.59
CA LEU A 94 11.25 6.75 10.93
C LEU A 94 11.98 7.30 9.70
N SER A 95 12.35 6.43 8.75
CA SER A 95 12.99 6.84 7.49
C SER A 95 12.05 7.69 6.64
N GLY A 96 10.77 7.33 6.57
CA GLY A 96 9.75 8.10 5.84
C GLY A 96 9.51 9.46 6.48
N LEU A 97 9.40 9.52 7.81
CA LEU A 97 9.26 10.78 8.55
C LEU A 97 10.48 11.68 8.40
N ALA A 98 11.69 11.11 8.41
CA ALA A 98 12.92 11.86 8.18
C ALA A 98 12.93 12.45 6.77
N LYS A 99 12.57 11.66 5.74
CA LYS A 99 12.45 12.14 4.36
C LYS A 99 11.40 13.25 4.22
N TYR A 100 10.19 13.05 4.76
CA TYR A 100 9.13 14.05 4.73
C TYR A 100 9.60 15.37 5.35
N LYS A 101 10.25 15.32 6.53
CA LYS A 101 10.76 16.51 7.21
C LYS A 101 11.93 17.17 6.47
N ALA A 102 12.80 16.39 5.83
CA ALA A 102 13.88 16.91 5.00
C ALA A 102 13.32 17.66 3.79
N ASP A 103 12.33 17.08 3.09
CA ASP A 103 11.68 17.72 1.95
C ASP A 103 10.99 19.03 2.31
N LEU A 104 10.48 19.18 3.53
CA LEU A 104 9.92 20.45 3.98
C LEU A 104 10.98 21.50 4.31
N LYS A 105 12.18 21.10 4.74
CA LYS A 105 13.23 22.03 5.17
C LYS A 105 14.15 22.45 4.04
N GLU A 106 14.55 21.49 3.21
CA GLU A 106 15.64 21.64 2.24
C GLU A 106 15.12 22.00 0.84
N ASP A 107 13.97 21.46 0.45
CA ASP A 107 13.50 21.49 -0.94
C ASP A 107 12.16 22.27 -1.08
N ASP A 108 11.25 22.08 -0.12
CA ASP A 108 9.92 22.69 0.01
C ASP A 108 9.07 22.53 -1.28
N ALA A 109 9.36 21.51 -2.09
CA ALA A 109 8.60 21.05 -3.26
C ALA A 109 7.86 19.74 -2.96
N ASN A 110 7.36 19.58 -1.72
CA ASN A 110 6.73 18.34 -1.27
C ASN A 110 5.31 18.19 -1.85
N VAL A 111 5.16 17.32 -2.86
CA VAL A 111 3.87 17.02 -3.50
C VAL A 111 2.80 16.57 -2.50
N PHE A 112 3.14 15.75 -1.51
CA PHE A 112 2.14 15.22 -0.57
C PHE A 112 1.58 16.32 0.34
N LEU A 113 2.39 17.32 0.69
CA LEU A 113 1.92 18.51 1.40
C LEU A 113 0.99 19.34 0.51
N MET A 114 1.38 19.60 -0.75
CA MET A 114 0.56 20.34 -1.71
C MET A 114 -0.82 19.68 -1.87
N ARG A 115 -0.85 18.39 -2.24
CA ARG A 115 -2.08 17.64 -2.48
C ARG A 115 -2.98 17.63 -1.24
N ARG A 116 -2.41 17.35 -0.06
CA ARG A 116 -3.14 17.38 1.20
C ARG A 116 -3.79 18.73 1.44
N ASN A 117 -3.04 19.81 1.31
CA ASN A 117 -3.52 21.14 1.66
C ASN A 117 -4.51 21.68 0.63
N VAL A 118 -4.25 21.51 -0.67
CA VAL A 118 -5.22 21.83 -1.73
C VAL A 118 -6.53 21.10 -1.48
N HIS A 119 -6.49 19.80 -1.20
CA HIS A 119 -7.70 19.04 -0.88
C HIS A 119 -8.40 19.51 0.42
N ARG A 120 -7.66 20.02 1.42
CA ARG A 120 -8.25 20.65 2.62
C ARG A 120 -8.98 21.94 2.27
N LEU A 121 -8.43 22.78 1.38
CA LEU A 121 -9.10 23.99 0.87
C LEU A 121 -10.36 23.61 0.08
N GLU A 122 -10.26 22.58 -0.75
CA GLU A 122 -11.37 22.06 -1.54
C GLU A 122 -12.56 21.64 -0.68
N LYS A 123 -12.31 20.90 0.41
CA LYS A 123 -13.35 20.59 1.41
C LYS A 123 -13.89 21.84 2.08
N GLY A 124 -13.02 22.79 2.43
CA GLY A 124 -13.41 24.07 3.01
C GLY A 124 -14.40 24.83 2.11
N LEU A 125 -14.18 24.83 0.80
CA LEU A 125 -15.08 25.43 -0.19
C LEU A 125 -16.48 24.80 -0.21
N THR A 126 -16.61 23.53 0.19
CA THR A 126 -17.89 22.80 0.23
C THR A 126 -18.66 22.88 1.55
N MET A 127 -18.05 23.41 2.62
CA MET A 127 -18.68 23.45 3.94
C MET A 127 -19.98 24.27 3.96
N ARG A 128 -20.94 23.86 4.80
CA ARG A 128 -22.23 24.52 4.98
C ARG A 128 -22.54 24.67 6.49
N PRO A 129 -22.60 25.89 7.04
CA PRO A 129 -22.21 27.14 6.41
C PRO A 129 -20.69 27.20 6.15
N ARG A 130 -20.28 27.83 5.05
CA ARG A 130 -18.86 28.07 4.76
C ARG A 130 -18.38 29.24 5.61
N ARG A 131 -17.23 29.08 6.28
CA ARG A 131 -16.55 30.20 6.99
C ARG A 131 -16.07 31.23 5.97
N SER A 132 -16.16 32.52 6.30
CA SER A 132 -15.67 33.61 5.45
C SER A 132 -14.14 33.59 5.27
N VAL A 133 -13.43 33.10 6.29
CA VAL A 133 -11.99 32.86 6.28
C VAL A 133 -11.72 31.44 6.80
N PHE A 134 -10.94 30.67 6.05
CA PHE A 134 -10.50 29.33 6.42
C PHE A 134 -9.15 29.04 5.78
N GLY A 135 -8.44 28.01 6.27
CA GLY A 135 -7.14 27.63 5.70
C GLY A 135 -5.95 28.48 6.14
N ARG A 136 -6.15 29.45 7.04
CA ARG A 136 -5.13 30.41 7.52
C ARG A 136 -3.82 29.74 7.94
N ASP A 137 -3.90 28.64 8.69
CA ASP A 137 -2.72 27.99 9.28
C ASP A 137 -1.81 27.30 8.27
N TYR A 138 -2.26 27.15 7.01
CA TYR A 138 -1.51 26.40 6.00
C TYR A 138 -1.55 26.99 4.59
N ILE A 139 -2.24 28.10 4.35
CA ILE A 139 -2.35 28.66 2.99
C ILE A 139 -1.00 29.13 2.44
N LEU A 140 -0.17 29.77 3.27
CA LEU A 140 1.12 30.29 2.84
C LEU A 140 2.09 29.16 2.49
N GLU A 141 2.20 28.11 3.32
CA GLU A 141 2.98 26.91 2.98
C GLU A 141 2.46 26.26 1.69
N THR A 142 1.14 26.23 1.49
CA THR A 142 0.54 25.61 0.29
C THR A 142 0.93 26.32 -0.99
N VAL A 143 0.84 27.65 -1.01
CA VAL A 143 1.22 28.46 -2.17
C VAL A 143 2.73 28.40 -2.42
N ASN A 144 3.55 28.42 -1.36
CA ASN A 144 5.00 28.33 -1.50
C ASN A 144 5.43 27.00 -2.12
N VAL A 145 4.86 25.89 -1.66
CA VAL A 145 5.13 24.56 -2.21
C VAL A 145 4.65 24.48 -3.66
N TYR A 146 3.42 24.92 -3.93
CA TYR A 146 2.87 24.94 -5.29
C TYR A 146 3.76 25.73 -6.26
N ARG A 147 4.17 26.96 -5.88
CA ARG A 147 5.07 27.81 -6.66
C ARG A 147 6.38 27.09 -6.98
N LYS A 148 6.98 26.40 -6.01
CA LYS A 148 8.25 25.69 -6.17
C LYS A 148 8.11 24.52 -7.14
N ILE A 149 7.04 23.73 -7.00
CA ILE A 149 6.76 22.61 -7.92
C ILE A 149 6.55 23.11 -9.35
N VAL A 150 5.82 24.22 -9.54
CA VAL A 150 5.61 24.81 -10.87
C VAL A 150 6.90 25.36 -11.47
N ALA A 151 7.74 26.01 -10.66
CA ALA A 151 9.00 26.57 -11.13
C ALA A 151 10.03 25.49 -11.48
N GLU A 152 10.04 24.37 -10.76
CA GLU A 152 11.01 23.29 -10.93
C GLU A 152 10.34 21.89 -10.93
N PRO A 153 9.56 21.53 -11.96
CA PRO A 153 8.79 20.28 -11.97
C PRO A 153 9.64 19.01 -11.80
N SER A 154 10.89 19.05 -12.27
CA SER A 154 11.85 17.94 -12.13
C SER A 154 12.22 17.59 -10.68
N ARG A 155 11.99 18.51 -9.73
CA ARG A 155 12.22 18.29 -8.29
C ARG A 155 11.04 17.63 -7.59
N SER A 156 9.87 17.60 -8.22
CA SER A 156 8.68 16.95 -7.69
C SER A 156 8.50 15.54 -8.28
N MET A 157 7.87 14.64 -7.52
CA MET A 157 7.41 13.36 -8.08
C MET A 157 6.21 13.53 -9.03
N GLU A 158 5.69 14.75 -9.16
CA GLU A 158 4.51 15.07 -9.93
C GLU A 158 4.91 15.74 -11.25
N THR A 159 4.91 14.95 -12.32
CA THR A 159 5.30 15.39 -13.67
C THR A 159 4.11 15.73 -14.57
N THR A 160 2.88 15.56 -14.07
CA THR A 160 1.66 15.75 -14.86
C THR A 160 1.12 17.17 -14.69
N GLY A 161 0.75 17.81 -15.81
CA GLY A 161 0.05 19.10 -15.77
C GLY A 161 -1.29 19.02 -15.04
N ASP A 162 -1.86 17.83 -14.87
CA ASP A 162 -3.20 17.67 -14.33
C ASP A 162 -3.33 18.02 -12.85
N SER A 163 -2.42 17.54 -12.02
CA SER A 163 -2.41 17.85 -10.59
C SER A 163 -2.12 19.33 -10.33
N LEU A 164 -1.23 19.93 -11.13
CA LEU A 164 -0.90 21.35 -11.03
C LEU A 164 -2.06 22.23 -11.46
N ASN A 165 -2.80 21.83 -12.52
CA ASN A 165 -4.02 22.51 -12.95
C ASN A 165 -5.12 22.41 -11.88
N TRP A 166 -5.27 21.25 -11.23
CA TRP A 166 -6.20 21.10 -10.10
C TRP A 166 -5.84 22.01 -8.92
N ALA A 167 -4.56 22.03 -8.52
CA ALA A 167 -4.10 22.92 -7.46
C ALA A 167 -4.34 24.39 -7.81
N PHE A 168 -4.03 24.80 -9.05
CA PHE A 168 -4.26 26.16 -9.54
C PHE A 168 -5.73 26.56 -9.48
N ASP A 169 -6.62 25.71 -9.99
CA ASP A 169 -8.06 25.96 -10.05
C ASP A 169 -8.67 26.06 -8.64
N VAL A 170 -8.28 25.17 -7.73
CA VAL A 170 -8.73 25.19 -6.33
C VAL A 170 -8.19 26.41 -5.58
N LEU A 171 -6.91 26.77 -5.75
CA LEU A 171 -6.33 27.98 -5.14
C LEU A 171 -7.01 29.24 -5.66
N THR A 172 -7.28 29.32 -6.96
CA THR A 172 -8.03 30.41 -7.59
C THR A 172 -9.43 30.53 -7.00
N ALA A 173 -10.16 29.41 -6.88
CA ALA A 173 -11.49 29.39 -6.28
C ALA A 173 -11.45 29.77 -4.78
N TYR A 174 -10.45 29.29 -4.05
CA TYR A 174 -10.23 29.61 -2.64
C TYR A 174 -10.01 31.11 -2.43
N PHE A 175 -9.11 31.73 -3.20
CA PHE A 175 -8.80 33.16 -3.04
C PHE A 175 -9.95 34.06 -3.46
N ARG A 176 -10.78 33.65 -4.41
CA ARG A 176 -12.02 34.33 -4.79
C ARG A 176 -13.09 34.22 -3.70
N ALA A 177 -13.17 33.08 -3.00
CA ALA A 177 -14.20 32.82 -2.00
C ALA A 177 -13.86 33.37 -0.60
N SER A 178 -12.58 33.63 -0.32
CA SER A 178 -12.10 34.09 0.99
C SER A 178 -12.27 35.60 1.15
N ALA A 179 -12.74 36.01 2.33
CA ALA A 179 -12.78 37.43 2.72
C ALA A 179 -11.36 37.99 2.96
N VAL A 180 -11.29 39.30 3.23
CA VAL A 180 -10.04 39.99 3.60
C VAL A 180 -9.48 39.39 4.88
N ASP A 181 -8.22 38.98 4.83
CA ASP A 181 -7.46 38.46 5.97
C ASP A 181 -5.96 38.63 5.67
N PRO A 182 -5.15 39.20 6.57
CA PRO A 182 -3.74 39.53 6.28
C PRO A 182 -2.90 38.33 5.81
N VAL A 183 -3.15 37.13 6.34
CA VAL A 183 -2.37 35.94 6.00
C VAL A 183 -2.82 35.40 4.64
N VAL A 184 -4.13 35.36 4.41
CA VAL A 184 -4.71 34.93 3.12
C VAL A 184 -4.34 35.90 2.00
N ASP A 185 -4.37 37.20 2.26
CA ASP A 185 -4.04 38.25 1.30
C ASP A 185 -2.56 38.21 0.92
N HIS A 186 -1.67 37.96 1.89
CA HIS A 186 -0.26 37.74 1.60
C HIS A 186 -0.03 36.50 0.73
N ALA A 187 -0.66 35.37 1.06
CA ALA A 187 -0.56 34.17 0.23
C ALA A 187 -1.16 34.34 -1.17
N ARG A 188 -2.22 35.16 -1.31
CA ARG A 188 -2.81 35.52 -2.60
C ARG A 188 -1.81 36.26 -3.48
N GLU A 189 -1.02 37.17 -2.89
CA GLU A 189 -0.01 37.91 -3.64
C GLU A 189 1.12 37.00 -4.12
N VAL A 190 1.58 36.06 -3.29
CA VAL A 190 2.55 35.03 -3.71
C VAL A 190 1.98 34.15 -4.82
N PHE A 191 0.69 33.82 -4.78
CA PHE A 191 0.05 33.00 -5.82
C PHE A 191 -0.07 33.75 -7.15
N ARG A 192 -0.31 35.07 -7.14
CA ARG A 192 -0.40 35.89 -8.36
C ARG A 192 0.89 35.94 -9.16
N SER A 193 2.04 35.78 -8.51
CA SER A 193 3.33 35.70 -9.21
C SER A 193 3.61 34.33 -9.83
N CYS A 194 2.74 33.33 -9.62
CA CYS A 194 2.90 32.00 -10.21
C CYS A 194 2.29 32.00 -11.62
N MET A 195 3.05 31.53 -12.61
CA MET A 195 2.49 31.29 -13.94
C MET A 195 1.48 30.15 -13.89
N PRO A 196 0.35 30.24 -14.60
CA PRO A 196 -0.58 29.13 -14.70
C PRO A 196 0.11 27.95 -15.44
N PRO A 197 -0.15 26.69 -15.05
CA PRO A 197 0.47 25.54 -15.69
C PRO A 197 0.12 25.44 -17.18
N ASP A 198 0.98 24.82 -17.98
CA ASP A 198 0.70 24.51 -19.38
C ASP A 198 -0.61 23.70 -19.51
N GLY A 199 -1.43 24.04 -20.50
CA GLY A 199 -2.77 23.45 -20.67
C GLY A 199 -3.86 24.05 -19.79
N SER A 200 -3.56 25.14 -19.05
CA SER A 200 -4.56 25.96 -18.37
C SER A 200 -5.49 26.62 -19.40
N CYS A 201 -6.63 25.98 -19.65
CA CYS A 201 -7.80 26.44 -20.39
C CYS A 201 -7.65 26.61 -21.91
N ALA A 202 -7.97 25.54 -22.66
CA ALA A 202 -8.61 25.66 -23.99
C ALA A 202 -9.72 24.62 -24.27
N GLY A 203 -10.05 23.70 -23.34
CA GLY A 203 -11.11 22.71 -23.58
C GLY A 203 -11.49 21.77 -22.41
N GLY A 204 -10.66 21.63 -21.38
CA GLY A 204 -11.00 20.88 -20.16
C GLY A 204 -11.64 21.81 -19.11
N GLY A 205 -12.79 21.42 -18.54
CA GLY A 205 -13.47 22.22 -17.51
C GLY A 205 -12.63 22.49 -16.25
N ARG A 206 -13.01 23.51 -15.47
CA ARG A 206 -12.33 23.88 -14.21
C ARG A 206 -12.40 22.74 -13.19
N ARG A 207 -11.28 22.46 -12.53
CA ARG A 207 -11.09 21.38 -11.56
C ARG A 207 -11.35 21.86 -10.13
N VAL A 208 -12.57 22.32 -9.90
CA VAL A 208 -13.04 22.85 -8.60
C VAL A 208 -14.19 22.01 -8.06
N PRO A 209 -14.57 22.17 -6.77
CA PRO A 209 -15.79 21.56 -6.26
C PRO A 209 -16.99 21.84 -7.16
N TYR A 210 -17.72 20.78 -7.51
CA TYR A 210 -18.88 20.86 -8.38
C TYR A 210 -20.12 20.25 -7.73
N LYS A 211 -21.31 20.63 -8.21
CA LYS A 211 -22.57 20.01 -7.80
C LYS A 211 -22.61 18.60 -8.40
N ARG A 212 -22.67 17.58 -7.55
CA ARG A 212 -22.85 16.20 -7.98
C ARG A 212 -24.16 16.04 -8.74
N ILE A 213 -24.11 15.45 -9.92
CA ILE A 213 -25.27 15.04 -10.70
C ILE A 213 -25.82 13.77 -10.04
N LEU A 214 -27.10 13.77 -9.65
CA LEU A 214 -27.69 12.69 -8.85
C LEU A 214 -28.36 11.62 -9.72
N ASP A 215 -28.90 12.01 -10.88
CA ASP A 215 -29.71 11.15 -11.74
C ASP A 215 -28.87 10.33 -12.74
N GLU A 216 -27.54 10.51 -12.74
CA GLU A 216 -26.63 9.80 -13.63
C GLU A 216 -25.98 8.61 -12.91
N HIS A 217 -26.29 7.41 -13.40
CA HIS A 217 -25.68 6.16 -12.96
C HIS A 217 -25.10 5.45 -14.18
N PRO A 218 -23.80 5.65 -14.49
CA PRO A 218 -23.20 5.08 -15.70
C PRO A 218 -23.06 3.55 -15.63
N VAL A 219 -23.17 2.96 -14.43
CA VAL A 219 -23.12 1.52 -14.19
C VAL A 219 -24.19 1.15 -13.16
N GLU A 220 -25.07 0.23 -13.54
CA GLU A 220 -26.12 -0.30 -12.67
C GLU A 220 -25.57 -1.27 -11.61
N TYR A 221 -26.29 -1.40 -10.49
CA TYR A 221 -25.90 -2.28 -9.39
C TYR A 221 -25.62 -3.72 -9.86
N ASP A 222 -26.52 -4.30 -10.65
CA ASP A 222 -26.37 -5.68 -11.12
C ASP A 222 -25.21 -5.86 -12.10
N GLN A 223 -24.87 -4.82 -12.87
CA GLN A 223 -23.69 -4.84 -13.74
C GLN A 223 -22.41 -4.86 -12.91
N LEU A 224 -22.30 -3.98 -11.91
CA LEU A 224 -21.17 -3.94 -11.00
C LEU A 224 -21.04 -5.26 -10.21
N LYS A 225 -22.16 -5.79 -9.72
CA LYS A 225 -22.19 -7.07 -9.00
C LYS A 225 -21.72 -8.22 -9.88
N LYS A 226 -22.19 -8.30 -11.14
CA LYS A 226 -21.72 -9.30 -12.11
C LYS A 226 -20.21 -9.20 -12.33
N LEU A 227 -19.67 -8.00 -12.49
CA LEU A 227 -18.22 -7.79 -12.62
C LEU A 227 -17.46 -8.28 -11.37
N ALA A 228 -17.94 -7.94 -10.17
CA ALA A 228 -17.33 -8.36 -8.91
C ALA A 228 -17.36 -9.89 -8.71
N ILE A 229 -18.41 -10.56 -9.19
CA ILE A 229 -18.52 -12.03 -9.19
C ILE A 229 -17.58 -12.66 -10.23
N LYS A 230 -17.56 -12.10 -11.44
CA LYS A 230 -16.76 -12.59 -12.57
C LYS A 230 -15.27 -12.54 -12.25
N ARG A 231 -14.80 -11.46 -11.63
CA ARG A 231 -13.39 -11.32 -11.26
C ARG A 231 -12.96 -12.44 -10.32
N ARG A 232 -12.04 -13.29 -10.78
CA ARG A 232 -11.43 -14.40 -10.02
C ARG A 232 -9.91 -14.26 -9.98
N SER A 233 -9.26 -15.05 -9.12
CA SER A 233 -7.79 -15.15 -9.11
C SER A 233 -7.33 -16.09 -10.23
N VAL A 234 -6.88 -15.51 -11.35
CA VAL A 234 -6.36 -16.23 -12.52
C VAL A 234 -4.87 -16.50 -12.32
N ARG A 235 -4.45 -17.76 -12.44
CA ARG A 235 -3.05 -18.20 -12.23
C ARG A 235 -2.42 -18.82 -13.46
N TRP A 236 -3.24 -19.17 -14.43
CA TRP A 236 -2.87 -19.72 -15.72
C TRP A 236 -3.27 -18.71 -16.79
N PHE A 237 -2.33 -18.43 -17.68
CA PHE A 237 -2.40 -17.32 -18.61
C PHE A 237 -1.95 -17.83 -19.96
N GLU A 238 -2.59 -17.35 -21.01
CA GLU A 238 -2.07 -17.52 -22.36
C GLU A 238 -0.66 -16.90 -22.42
N GLN A 239 0.25 -17.53 -23.16
CA GLN A 239 1.60 -17.00 -23.41
C GLN A 239 1.59 -15.92 -24.50
N ARG A 240 0.69 -14.94 -24.32
CA ARG A 240 0.43 -13.82 -25.21
C ARG A 240 0.82 -12.52 -24.51
N THR A 241 1.51 -11.66 -25.24
CA THR A 241 1.89 -10.32 -24.75
C THR A 241 0.68 -9.47 -24.41
N VAL A 242 0.71 -8.83 -23.24
CA VAL A 242 -0.27 -7.83 -22.83
C VAL A 242 0.17 -6.46 -23.33
N SER A 243 -0.73 -5.74 -24.02
CA SER A 243 -0.43 -4.38 -24.47
C SER A 243 -0.33 -3.42 -23.28
N ARG A 244 0.71 -2.57 -23.25
CA ARG A 244 0.86 -1.51 -22.25
C ARG A 244 -0.31 -0.52 -22.25
N ASP A 245 -0.93 -0.26 -23.41
CA ASP A 245 -2.14 0.59 -23.49
C ASP A 245 -3.31 0.04 -22.66
N LEU A 246 -3.47 -1.28 -22.59
CA LEU A 246 -4.50 -1.90 -21.74
C LEU A 246 -4.15 -1.74 -20.26
N LEU A 247 -2.87 -1.87 -19.91
CA LEU A 247 -2.39 -1.63 -18.55
C LEU A 247 -2.60 -0.16 -18.14
N ASP A 248 -2.25 0.79 -19.00
CA ASP A 248 -2.41 2.23 -18.77
C ASP A 248 -3.88 2.63 -18.60
N LYS A 249 -4.78 2.04 -19.39
CA LYS A 249 -6.24 2.17 -19.18
C LYS A 249 -6.67 1.67 -17.80
N ALA A 250 -6.17 0.51 -17.38
CA ALA A 250 -6.49 -0.03 -16.06
C ALA A 250 -5.87 0.82 -14.93
N PHE A 251 -4.65 1.34 -15.08
CA PHE A 251 -4.02 2.25 -14.12
C PHE A 251 -4.74 3.59 -14.02
N THR A 252 -5.31 4.08 -15.13
CA THR A 252 -6.15 5.28 -15.12
C THR A 252 -7.34 5.10 -14.16
N VAL A 253 -8.03 3.95 -14.23
CA VAL A 253 -9.12 3.62 -13.29
C VAL A 253 -8.60 3.46 -11.85
N ALA A 254 -7.42 2.85 -11.67
CA ALA A 254 -6.79 2.71 -10.36
C ALA A 254 -6.48 4.06 -9.69
N GLY A 255 -6.03 5.05 -10.48
CA GLY A 255 -5.72 6.40 -10.01
C GLY A 255 -6.94 7.21 -9.56
N LEU A 256 -8.15 6.79 -9.94
CA LEU A 256 -9.41 7.39 -9.47
C LEU A 256 -9.82 6.90 -8.07
N SER A 257 -9.13 5.89 -7.51
CA SER A 257 -9.41 5.41 -6.16
C SER A 257 -9.17 6.49 -5.10
N PRO A 258 -10.01 6.56 -4.06
CA PRO A 258 -9.81 7.53 -2.98
C PRO A 258 -8.53 7.22 -2.21
N SER A 259 -7.89 8.27 -1.69
CA SER A 259 -6.71 8.19 -0.84
C SER A 259 -6.74 9.23 0.26
N ALA A 260 -5.99 9.03 1.34
CA ALA A 260 -6.01 9.92 2.51
C ALA A 260 -5.57 11.35 2.14
N CYS A 261 -6.53 12.28 2.19
CA CYS A 261 -6.37 13.66 1.72
C CYS A 261 -5.86 13.77 0.28
N ASN A 262 -6.27 12.85 -0.60
CA ASN A 262 -5.87 12.79 -2.01
C ASN A 262 -4.35 12.66 -2.24
N ARG A 263 -3.58 12.16 -1.26
CA ARG A 263 -2.11 12.08 -1.37
C ARG A 263 -1.62 11.03 -2.36
N GLN A 264 -2.41 9.98 -2.60
CA GLN A 264 -2.05 8.86 -3.47
C GLN A 264 -0.64 8.30 -3.16
N PRO A 265 -0.40 7.81 -1.93
CA PRO A 265 0.93 7.37 -1.48
C PRO A 265 1.32 6.00 -2.05
N PHE A 266 0.98 5.73 -3.32
CA PHE A 266 1.20 4.46 -3.98
C PHE A 266 1.70 4.62 -5.42
N ARG A 267 2.41 3.59 -5.91
CA ARG A 267 2.85 3.46 -7.31
C ARG A 267 2.69 2.02 -7.78
N PHE A 268 2.61 1.82 -9.09
CA PHE A 268 2.62 0.50 -9.70
C PHE A 268 3.95 0.30 -10.43
N LEU A 269 4.76 -0.64 -9.97
CA LEU A 269 5.96 -1.07 -10.69
C LEU A 269 5.55 -2.21 -11.63
N VAL A 270 5.74 -2.03 -12.93
CA VAL A 270 5.31 -2.98 -13.96
C VAL A 270 6.51 -3.65 -14.58
N PHE A 271 6.47 -4.99 -14.63
CA PHE A 271 7.48 -5.83 -15.24
C PHE A 271 6.77 -6.68 -16.30
N ASP A 272 7.16 -6.50 -17.55
CA ASP A 272 6.63 -7.23 -18.72
C ASP A 272 7.74 -7.83 -19.61
N ASP A 273 9.00 -7.67 -19.20
CA ASP A 273 10.14 -8.39 -19.76
C ASP A 273 10.28 -9.77 -19.09
N PRO A 274 10.39 -10.88 -19.83
CA PRO A 274 10.40 -12.24 -19.28
C PRO A 274 11.46 -12.49 -18.18
N GLU A 275 12.66 -11.91 -18.29
CA GLU A 275 13.72 -12.11 -17.31
C GLU A 275 13.37 -11.42 -15.99
N THR A 276 12.96 -10.15 -16.07
CA THR A 276 12.56 -9.36 -14.90
C THR A 276 11.29 -9.92 -14.25
N VAL A 277 10.33 -10.38 -15.06
CA VAL A 277 9.12 -11.05 -14.60
C VAL A 277 9.46 -12.30 -13.81
N ALA A 278 10.36 -13.16 -14.31
CA ALA A 278 10.77 -14.37 -13.60
C ALA A 278 11.44 -14.07 -12.25
N GLU A 279 12.26 -13.01 -12.18
CA GLU A 279 12.90 -12.56 -10.94
C GLU A 279 11.87 -12.04 -9.92
N VAL A 280 11.00 -11.14 -10.35
CA VAL A 280 9.99 -10.49 -9.50
C VAL A 280 8.91 -11.49 -9.06
N ALA A 281 8.44 -12.38 -9.95
CA ALA A 281 7.49 -13.44 -9.62
C ALA A 281 8.04 -14.46 -8.60
N SER A 282 9.36 -14.49 -8.43
CA SER A 282 10.05 -15.32 -7.43
C SER A 282 10.17 -14.67 -6.05
N LEU A 283 9.71 -13.42 -5.88
CA LEU A 283 9.66 -12.72 -4.60
C LEU A 283 8.48 -13.19 -3.71
N PRO A 284 7.21 -13.06 -4.13
CA PRO A 284 6.07 -13.41 -3.27
C PRO A 284 6.03 -14.90 -2.93
N GLY A 285 5.58 -15.19 -1.70
CA GLY A 285 5.26 -16.54 -1.30
C GLY A 285 4.02 -17.07 -2.04
N GLY A 286 3.96 -18.39 -2.28
CA GLY A 286 2.78 -19.04 -2.85
C GLY A 286 2.68 -19.01 -4.38
N THR A 287 3.63 -18.42 -5.10
CA THR A 287 3.68 -18.43 -6.57
C THR A 287 4.42 -19.62 -7.16
N SER A 288 5.07 -20.45 -6.34
CA SER A 288 5.97 -21.51 -6.80
C SER A 288 5.37 -22.48 -7.81
N GLY A 289 4.05 -22.70 -7.77
CA GLY A 289 3.36 -23.62 -8.67
C GLY A 289 3.08 -23.08 -10.07
N PHE A 290 3.16 -21.76 -10.29
CA PHE A 290 2.72 -21.14 -11.55
C PHE A 290 3.50 -19.87 -11.93
N LYS A 291 4.52 -19.46 -11.17
CA LYS A 291 5.30 -18.24 -11.44
C LYS A 291 5.94 -18.17 -12.84
N HIS A 292 6.27 -19.33 -13.41
CA HIS A 292 6.89 -19.45 -14.74
C HIS A 292 5.91 -19.12 -15.88
N ASN A 293 4.62 -19.09 -15.59
CA ASN A 293 3.54 -18.86 -16.54
C ASN A 293 3.05 -17.39 -16.52
N ILE A 294 3.50 -16.58 -15.56
CA ILE A 294 3.01 -15.20 -15.41
C ILE A 294 3.65 -14.32 -16.50
N PRO A 295 2.88 -13.64 -17.37
CA PRO A 295 3.46 -12.80 -18.42
C PRO A 295 3.76 -11.37 -17.96
N VAL A 296 2.99 -10.83 -17.01
CA VAL A 296 3.22 -9.51 -16.42
C VAL A 296 3.16 -9.59 -14.91
N MET A 297 4.16 -9.01 -14.25
CA MET A 297 4.18 -8.80 -12.79
C MET A 297 4.00 -7.33 -12.48
N VAL A 298 3.05 -7.02 -11.60
CA VAL A 298 2.81 -5.68 -11.06
C VAL A 298 3.08 -5.69 -9.57
N VAL A 299 3.86 -4.74 -9.07
CA VAL A 299 4.08 -4.52 -7.63
C VAL A 299 3.37 -3.23 -7.24
N VAL A 300 2.41 -3.34 -6.32
CA VAL A 300 1.81 -2.15 -5.70
C VAL A 300 2.72 -1.71 -4.58
N LEU A 301 3.36 -0.57 -4.76
CA LEU A 301 4.28 0.02 -3.80
C LEU A 301 3.57 1.11 -3.02
N GLY A 302 3.71 1.12 -1.70
CA GLY A 302 3.31 2.22 -0.83
C GLY A 302 4.53 2.98 -0.32
N THR A 303 4.38 4.28 -0.05
CA THR A 303 5.48 5.10 0.49
C THR A 303 5.13 5.80 1.80
N LEU A 304 6.02 5.71 2.77
CA LEU A 304 5.85 6.29 4.11
C LEU A 304 6.28 7.75 4.19
N ASP A 305 7.03 8.25 3.20
CA ASP A 305 7.43 9.67 3.09
C ASP A 305 6.28 10.60 2.67
N ALA A 306 5.07 10.07 2.50
CA ALA A 306 3.86 10.87 2.26
C ALA A 306 3.21 11.45 3.52
N PHE A 307 3.70 11.05 4.71
CA PHE A 307 3.09 11.37 5.99
C PHE A 307 4.08 11.97 6.98
N TYR A 308 3.56 12.74 7.93
CA TYR A 308 4.35 13.49 8.93
C TYR A 308 4.25 12.93 10.35
N ASP A 309 3.49 11.85 10.54
CA ASP A 309 3.18 11.27 11.84
C ASP A 309 3.07 9.74 11.75
N GLU A 310 3.64 9.02 12.73
CA GLU A 310 3.67 7.55 12.83
C GLU A 310 2.28 6.92 12.86
N LYS A 311 1.24 7.68 13.24
CA LYS A 311 -0.15 7.21 13.23
C LYS A 311 -0.63 6.83 11.83
N ASP A 312 -0.03 7.41 10.78
CA ASP A 312 -0.43 7.22 9.39
C ASP A 312 0.31 6.06 8.70
N ARG A 313 1.14 5.28 9.41
CA ARG A 313 1.96 4.19 8.84
C ARG A 313 1.18 3.11 8.06
N HIS A 314 -0.11 2.92 8.35
CA HIS A 314 -0.95 1.95 7.63
C HIS A 314 -1.62 2.55 6.39
N VAL A 315 -1.63 3.86 6.23
CA VAL A 315 -2.33 4.55 5.14
C VAL A 315 -1.81 4.15 3.75
N PRO A 316 -0.49 4.01 3.49
CA PRO A 316 -0.01 3.52 2.20
C PRO A 316 -0.58 2.16 1.79
N TYR A 317 -0.76 1.26 2.76
CA TYR A 317 -1.34 -0.06 2.52
C TYR A 317 -2.83 0.01 2.20
N ILE A 318 -3.57 0.87 2.92
CA ILE A 318 -5.01 1.08 2.69
C ILE A 318 -5.23 1.70 1.31
N ASP A 319 -4.56 2.80 1.02
CA ASP A 319 -4.72 3.54 -0.23
C ASP A 319 -4.27 2.69 -1.43
N GLY A 320 -3.14 1.99 -1.33
CA GLY A 320 -2.68 1.05 -2.37
C GLY A 320 -3.63 -0.13 -2.60
N SER A 321 -4.28 -0.63 -1.53
CA SER A 321 -5.28 -1.71 -1.65
C SER A 321 -6.55 -1.24 -2.37
N LEU A 322 -7.00 -0.01 -2.11
CA LEU A 322 -8.14 0.59 -2.80
C LEU A 322 -7.83 0.79 -4.29
N ALA A 323 -6.65 1.29 -4.63
CA ALA A 323 -6.19 1.45 -6.02
C ALA A 323 -6.12 0.09 -6.75
N ALA A 324 -5.57 -0.94 -6.11
CA ALA A 324 -5.41 -2.23 -6.75
C ALA A 324 -6.72 -2.99 -6.98
N MET A 325 -7.72 -2.82 -6.13
CA MET A 325 -9.04 -3.42 -6.37
C MET A 325 -9.68 -2.80 -7.62
N SER A 326 -9.61 -1.47 -7.77
CA SER A 326 -10.04 -0.76 -8.98
C SER A 326 -9.25 -1.22 -10.21
N PHE A 327 -7.94 -1.35 -10.10
CA PHE A 327 -7.07 -1.91 -11.15
C PHE A 327 -7.53 -3.31 -11.58
N ALA A 328 -7.74 -4.23 -10.62
CA ALA A 328 -8.15 -5.60 -10.91
C ALA A 328 -9.53 -5.69 -11.57
N LEU A 329 -10.47 -4.81 -11.20
CA LEU A 329 -11.78 -4.73 -11.87
C LEU A 329 -11.65 -4.17 -13.28
N ALA A 330 -10.80 -3.16 -13.50
CA ALA A 330 -10.55 -2.59 -14.82
C ALA A 330 -9.85 -3.60 -15.76
N LEU A 331 -8.90 -4.40 -15.27
CA LEU A 331 -8.32 -5.50 -16.04
C LEU A 331 -9.40 -6.47 -16.55
N GLU A 332 -10.34 -6.83 -15.68
CA GLU A 332 -11.44 -7.75 -16.02
C GLU A 332 -12.36 -7.20 -17.12
N THR A 333 -12.59 -5.88 -17.17
CA THR A 333 -13.38 -5.25 -18.26
C THR A 333 -12.62 -5.20 -19.58
N LEU A 334 -11.29 -5.27 -19.55
CA LEU A 334 -10.40 -5.26 -20.71
C LEU A 334 -10.07 -6.68 -21.21
N GLY A 335 -10.70 -7.72 -20.65
CA GLY A 335 -10.45 -9.12 -21.01
C GLY A 335 -9.19 -9.73 -20.39
N LEU A 336 -8.57 -9.04 -19.43
CA LEU A 336 -7.39 -9.53 -18.72
C LEU A 336 -7.79 -10.15 -17.37
N GLY A 337 -7.07 -11.20 -16.98
CA GLY A 337 -7.14 -11.82 -15.66
C GLY A 337 -6.06 -11.29 -14.73
N SER A 338 -6.30 -11.42 -13.43
CA SER A 338 -5.31 -11.07 -12.41
C SER A 338 -5.30 -12.02 -11.22
N CYS A 339 -4.17 -12.09 -10.51
CA CYS A 339 -4.08 -12.72 -9.20
C CYS A 339 -3.20 -11.89 -8.25
N ILE A 340 -3.80 -11.44 -7.15
CA ILE A 340 -3.11 -10.74 -6.06
C ILE A 340 -2.39 -11.76 -5.17
N PHE A 341 -1.12 -11.50 -4.87
CA PHE A 341 -0.28 -12.29 -3.98
C PHE A 341 -0.02 -11.49 -2.70
N ASN A 342 -0.51 -12.02 -1.57
CA ASN A 342 -0.27 -11.41 -0.27
C ASN A 342 1.23 -11.24 0.01
N TRP A 343 1.63 -10.08 0.51
CA TRP A 343 3.00 -9.79 0.92
C TRP A 343 3.05 -9.67 2.45
N PRO A 344 3.40 -10.75 3.16
CA PRO A 344 3.51 -10.69 4.61
C PRO A 344 4.76 -9.91 5.02
N ASP A 345 4.65 -9.14 6.09
CA ASP A 345 5.78 -8.46 6.73
C ASP A 345 6.79 -9.50 7.25
N VAL A 346 7.77 -9.84 6.42
CA VAL A 346 8.79 -10.86 6.71
C VAL A 346 10.15 -10.33 6.27
N GLU A 347 11.01 -10.09 7.25
CA GLU A 347 12.32 -9.43 7.07
C GLU A 347 13.12 -9.91 5.87
N ARG A 348 13.30 -11.23 5.76
CA ARG A 348 14.10 -11.82 4.68
C ARG A 348 13.51 -11.60 3.29
N HIS A 349 12.18 -11.50 3.18
CA HIS A 349 11.51 -11.28 1.90
C HIS A 349 11.62 -9.80 1.52
N GLU A 350 11.57 -8.93 2.51
CA GLU A 350 11.61 -7.48 2.33
C GLU A 350 13.00 -7.00 1.96
N ILE A 351 14.06 -7.48 2.63
CA ILE A 351 15.45 -7.25 2.20
C ILE A 351 15.66 -7.70 0.73
N ARG A 352 15.05 -8.83 0.35
CA ARG A 352 15.16 -9.32 -1.03
C ARG A 352 14.40 -8.43 -2.00
N ALA A 353 13.19 -8.00 -1.66
CA ALA A 353 12.39 -7.10 -2.48
C ALA A 353 13.04 -5.71 -2.60
N GLU A 354 13.57 -5.16 -1.51
CA GLU A 354 14.35 -3.91 -1.50
C GLU A 354 15.49 -3.97 -2.49
N LYS A 355 16.27 -5.05 -2.46
CA LYS A 355 17.40 -5.24 -3.39
C LYS A 355 16.95 -5.40 -4.84
N VAL A 356 15.98 -6.28 -5.11
CA VAL A 356 15.54 -6.63 -6.47
C VAL A 356 14.80 -5.46 -7.13
N LEU A 357 13.97 -4.75 -6.37
CA LEU A 357 13.13 -3.66 -6.88
C LEU A 357 13.79 -2.28 -6.73
N GLY A 358 14.96 -2.18 -6.09
CA GLY A 358 15.66 -0.92 -5.84
C GLY A 358 14.89 0.03 -4.91
N LEU A 359 14.22 -0.51 -3.88
CA LEU A 359 13.35 0.28 -3.01
C LEU A 359 14.14 1.12 -2.02
N LYS A 360 13.61 2.32 -1.73
CA LYS A 360 14.10 3.17 -0.65
C LYS A 360 13.66 2.62 0.71
N PRO A 361 14.34 2.96 1.83
CA PRO A 361 14.02 2.44 3.15
C PRO A 361 12.59 2.72 3.66
N TYR A 362 11.90 3.70 3.08
CA TYR A 362 10.53 4.09 3.41
C TYR A 362 9.47 3.62 2.40
N GLU A 363 9.89 2.91 1.36
CA GLU A 363 9.01 2.30 0.37
C GLU A 363 8.74 0.84 0.75
N ARG A 364 7.48 0.42 0.61
CA ARG A 364 7.03 -0.91 1.04
C ARG A 364 6.16 -1.54 -0.04
N PRO A 365 6.44 -2.78 -0.48
CA PRO A 365 5.49 -3.53 -1.28
C PRO A 365 4.21 -3.74 -0.44
N VAL A 366 3.06 -3.31 -0.98
CA VAL A 366 1.75 -3.60 -0.39
C VAL A 366 1.36 -5.03 -0.76
N PHE A 367 1.43 -5.37 -2.05
CA PHE A 367 1.36 -6.73 -2.57
C PHE A 367 1.82 -6.78 -4.03
N PHE A 368 1.95 -8.01 -4.53
CA PHE A 368 2.28 -8.32 -5.91
C PHE A 368 1.03 -8.78 -6.66
N MET A 369 1.01 -8.65 -7.98
CA MET A 369 -0.09 -9.09 -8.82
C MET A 369 0.45 -9.66 -10.13
N GLY A 370 0.01 -10.87 -10.48
CA GLY A 370 0.20 -11.41 -11.83
C GLY A 370 -0.95 -10.97 -12.74
N VAL A 371 -0.65 -10.58 -13.97
CA VAL A 371 -1.61 -10.09 -14.97
C VAL A 371 -1.35 -10.78 -16.30
N GLY A 372 -2.40 -11.11 -17.05
CA GLY A 372 -2.31 -11.76 -18.36
C GLY A 372 -3.69 -12.08 -18.95
N TYR A 373 -3.73 -12.57 -20.18
CA TYR A 373 -4.95 -13.15 -20.74
C TYR A 373 -5.24 -14.49 -20.04
N PRO A 374 -6.45 -14.74 -19.49
CA PRO A 374 -6.76 -16.01 -18.86
C PRO A 374 -6.67 -17.17 -19.86
N GLU A 375 -5.97 -18.24 -19.50
CA GLU A 375 -5.95 -19.48 -20.29
C GLU A 375 -7.36 -20.10 -20.37
N PRO A 376 -7.98 -20.25 -21.56
CA PRO A 376 -9.38 -20.64 -21.70
C PRO A 376 -9.78 -21.94 -21.00
N GLU A 377 -8.92 -22.96 -21.03
CA GLU A 377 -9.20 -24.28 -20.46
C GLU A 377 -8.79 -24.37 -18.97
N ALA A 378 -8.17 -23.32 -18.42
CA ALA A 378 -7.72 -23.34 -17.04
C ALA A 378 -8.86 -23.08 -16.05
N THR A 379 -8.91 -23.91 -15.02
CA THR A 379 -9.88 -23.73 -13.94
C THR A 379 -9.47 -22.62 -12.97
N VAL A 380 -10.48 -21.95 -12.40
CA VAL A 380 -10.31 -20.99 -11.31
C VAL A 380 -10.91 -21.55 -10.02
N ALA A 381 -10.25 -21.33 -8.89
CA ALA A 381 -10.77 -21.75 -7.59
C ALA A 381 -12.11 -21.07 -7.29
N TYR A 382 -13.10 -21.80 -6.75
CA TYR A 382 -14.45 -21.28 -6.47
C TYR A 382 -14.53 -20.33 -5.26
N SER A 383 -13.65 -20.46 -4.26
CA SER A 383 -13.47 -19.53 -3.12
C SER A 383 -14.76 -18.90 -2.57
N GLN A 384 -15.64 -19.72 -2.00
CA GLN A 384 -16.91 -19.31 -1.38
C GLN A 384 -16.71 -18.13 -0.43
N LYS A 385 -17.55 -17.09 -0.58
CA LYS A 385 -17.54 -15.92 0.31
C LYS A 385 -18.33 -16.20 1.58
N ARG A 386 -17.90 -15.60 2.69
CA ARG A 386 -18.62 -15.66 3.98
C ARG A 386 -20.02 -15.06 3.79
N PRO A 387 -21.04 -15.56 4.49
CA PRO A 387 -22.40 -15.04 4.39
C PRO A 387 -22.50 -13.62 4.98
N LEU A 388 -23.54 -12.88 4.57
CA LEU A 388 -23.69 -11.44 4.86
C LEU A 388 -23.81 -11.16 6.36
N GLU A 389 -24.58 -11.97 7.06
CA GLU A 389 -24.81 -11.95 8.51
C GLU A 389 -23.53 -12.10 9.35
N VAL A 390 -22.47 -12.64 8.76
CA VAL A 390 -21.18 -12.82 9.44
C VAL A 390 -20.23 -11.64 9.21
N ILE A 391 -20.43 -10.86 8.14
CA ILE A 391 -19.55 -9.73 7.77
C ILE A 391 -20.18 -8.36 8.09
N ARG A 392 -21.41 -8.32 8.60
CA ARG A 392 -22.16 -7.08 8.84
C ARG A 392 -23.00 -7.17 10.11
N GLU A 393 -22.89 -6.16 10.96
CA GLU A 393 -23.71 -5.94 12.16
C GLU A 393 -24.29 -4.51 12.12
N TYR A 394 -25.57 -4.34 12.47
CA TYR A 394 -26.21 -3.02 12.55
C TYR A 394 -26.39 -2.61 14.01
N ASN A 395 -26.12 -1.34 14.31
CA ASN A 395 -26.44 -0.71 15.60
C ASN A 395 -25.94 -1.49 16.82
N ARG A 396 -24.72 -2.03 16.74
CA ARG A 396 -24.07 -2.69 17.89
C ARG A 396 -24.12 -1.75 19.10
N PRO A 397 -24.64 -2.20 20.26
CA PRO A 397 -24.72 -1.36 21.44
C PRO A 397 -23.36 -0.76 21.79
N ILE A 398 -23.34 0.57 21.95
CA ILE A 398 -22.16 1.30 22.37
C ILE A 398 -22.26 1.46 23.89
N SER A 399 -21.21 1.05 24.61
CA SER A 399 -21.11 1.36 26.04
C SER A 399 -21.12 2.87 26.19
N LYS A 400 -22.14 3.41 26.87
CA LYS A 400 -22.05 4.78 27.38
C LYS A 400 -21.04 4.72 28.53
N GLY A 401 -19.83 5.19 28.25
CA GLY A 401 -18.77 5.30 29.24
C GLY A 401 -19.12 6.27 30.35
#